data_AF-A0A1W9SV45-F1
#
_entry.id   AF-A0A1W9SV45-F1
#
_cell.length_a   1.000
_cell.length_b   1.000
_cell.length_c   1.000
_cell.angle_alpha   90.00
_cell.angle_beta   90.00
_cell.angle_gamma   90.00
#
_symmetry.space_group_name_H-M   'P 1'
#
loop_
_entity.id
_entity.type
_entity.pdbx_description
1 polymer ?
#
loop_
_entity_poly.entity_id
_entity_poly.type
_entity_poly.pdbx_seq_one_letter_code
_entity_poly.pdbx_strand_id
1 'polypeptide(L)'
;MFKFKFQIFIENFVLMILSIIKIFIFSKLFIKIKDKKENTNKDCIILGNGPSLNSFLKEKKYFLQNKELFCVNLFPISEFFERLKPRYYVLSAPEVYKGISKTSRRYF
;
A
#
# COMPACT_ATOMS: atom_id res chain seq x y z
N MET A 1 -33.90 -27.12 -14.73
CA MET A 1 -33.64 -27.76 -16.04
C MET A 1 -32.49 -28.74 -15.86
N PHE A 2 -32.77 -30.05 -15.94
CA PHE A 2 -31.78 -31.09 -15.72
C PHE A 2 -30.79 -31.05 -16.89
N LYS A 3 -29.58 -30.55 -16.68
CA LYS A 3 -28.54 -30.53 -17.72
C LYS A 3 -27.85 -31.88 -17.75
N PHE A 4 -27.71 -32.46 -18.94
CA PHE A 4 -26.93 -33.68 -19.11
C PHE A 4 -25.46 -33.39 -18.77
N LYS A 5 -24.74 -34.39 -18.22
CA LYS A 5 -23.30 -34.26 -17.90
C LYS A 5 -22.47 -33.75 -19.07
N PHE A 6 -22.82 -34.16 -20.29
CA PHE A 6 -22.19 -33.71 -21.52
C PHE A 6 -22.40 -32.22 -21.79
N GLN A 7 -23.60 -31.70 -21.57
CA GLN A 7 -23.88 -30.27 -21.72
C GLN A 7 -23.03 -29.45 -20.73
N ILE A 8 -22.94 -29.89 -19.47
CA ILE A 8 -22.10 -29.24 -18.45
C ILE A 8 -20.63 -29.26 -18.86
N PHE A 9 -20.15 -30.37 -19.42
CA PHE A 9 -18.78 -30.48 -19.91
C PHE A 9 -18.49 -29.45 -21.02
N ILE A 10 -19.37 -29.34 -22.01
CA ILE A 10 -19.22 -28.37 -23.11
C ILE A 10 -19.26 -26.93 -22.58
N GLU A 11 -20.21 -26.61 -21.69
CA GLU A 11 -20.31 -25.28 -21.09
C GLU A 11 -19.01 -24.90 -20.34
N ASN A 12 -18.48 -25.81 -19.53
CA ASN A 12 -17.23 -25.58 -18.80
C ASN A 12 -16.02 -25.45 -19.74
N PHE A 13 -15.99 -26.23 -20.83
CA PHE A 13 -14.93 -26.14 -21.83
C PHE A 13 -14.93 -24.78 -22.56
N VAL A 14 -16.11 -24.28 -22.94
CA VAL A 14 -16.26 -22.95 -23.53
C VAL A 14 -15.83 -21.87 -22.53
N LEU A 15 -16.27 -21.96 -21.26
CA LEU A 15 -15.86 -21.02 -20.22
C LEU A 15 -14.35 -21.03 -19.97
N MET A 16 -13.70 -22.20 -20.04
CA MET A 16 -12.26 -22.33 -19.94
C MET A 16 -11.56 -21.59 -21.08
N ILE A 17 -11.97 -21.81 -22.34
CA ILE A 17 -11.39 -21.11 -23.50
C ILE A 17 -11.59 -19.59 -23.37
N LEU A 18 -12.80 -19.14 -23.03
CA LEU A 18 -13.08 -17.71 -22.84
C LEU A 18 -12.21 -17.11 -21.72
N SER A 19 -11.95 -17.85 -20.66
CA SER A 19 -11.08 -17.41 -19.57
C SER A 19 -9.62 -17.28 -20.01
N ILE A 20 -9.13 -18.23 -20.81
CA ILE A 20 -7.78 -18.18 -21.41
C ILE A 20 -7.67 -16.94 -22.32
N ILE A 21 -8.66 -16.70 -23.19
CA ILE A 21 -8.71 -15.52 -24.06
C ILE A 21 -8.67 -14.23 -23.22
N LYS A 22 -9.45 -14.14 -22.14
CA LYS A 22 -9.42 -12.99 -21.23
C LYS A 22 -8.03 -12.78 -20.63
N ILE A 23 -7.34 -13.83 -20.21
CA ILE A 23 -5.98 -13.71 -19.68
C ILE A 23 -5.06 -13.12 -20.75
N PHE A 24 -5.11 -13.58 -22.00
CA PHE A 24 -4.28 -13.01 -23.07
C PHE A 24 -4.61 -11.54 -23.36
N ILE A 25 -5.88 -11.13 -23.32
CA ILE A 25 -6.31 -9.75 -23.57
C ILE A 25 -5.89 -8.83 -22.40
N PHE A 26 -6.08 -9.28 -21.16
CA PHE A 26 -5.89 -8.44 -19.97
C PHE A 26 -4.51 -8.56 -19.33
N SER A 27 -3.73 -9.60 -19.67
CA SER A 27 -2.38 -9.76 -19.15
C SER A 27 -1.46 -8.73 -19.76
N LYS A 28 -0.86 -7.91 -18.89
CA LYS A 28 0.24 -7.03 -19.27
C LYS A 28 1.52 -7.87 -19.25
N LEU A 29 1.80 -8.60 -20.33
CA LEU A 29 2.98 -9.48 -20.44
C LEU A 29 4.30 -8.68 -20.49
N PHE A 30 4.23 -7.43 -20.92
CA PHE A 30 5.39 -6.54 -21.05
C PHE A 30 5.21 -5.31 -20.15
N ILE A 31 5.06 -5.53 -18.84
CA ILE A 31 5.16 -4.44 -17.88
C ILE A 31 6.61 -3.97 -17.89
N LYS A 32 6.87 -2.84 -18.56
CA LYS A 32 8.11 -2.10 -18.34
C LYS A 32 8.02 -1.54 -16.93
N ILE A 33 8.70 -2.19 -15.99
CA ILE A 33 8.94 -1.62 -14.67
C ILE A 33 9.67 -0.32 -14.97
N LYS A 34 9.07 0.83 -14.61
CA LYS A 34 9.75 2.12 -14.74
C LYS A 34 11.11 1.97 -14.10
N ASP A 35 12.17 2.31 -14.84
CA ASP A 35 13.52 2.34 -14.30
C ASP A 35 13.44 3.07 -12.96
N LYS A 36 13.94 2.43 -11.89
CA LYS A 36 14.03 3.07 -10.58
C LYS A 36 14.68 4.42 -10.85
N LYS A 37 13.97 5.54 -10.62
CA LYS A 37 14.65 6.83 -10.48
C LYS A 37 15.78 6.55 -9.51
N GLU A 38 17.03 6.65 -9.98
CA GLU A 38 18.19 6.43 -9.14
C GLU A 38 17.99 7.27 -7.89
N ASN A 39 17.72 6.59 -6.79
CA ASN A 39 17.55 7.30 -5.55
C ASN A 39 18.95 7.61 -5.08
N THR A 40 19.38 8.86 -5.28
CA THR A 40 20.69 9.32 -4.85
C THR A 40 20.85 9.24 -3.33
N ASN A 41 19.74 9.18 -2.60
CA ASN A 41 19.72 9.04 -1.15
C ASN A 41 19.91 7.56 -0.76
N LYS A 42 21.00 7.28 -0.06
CA LYS A 42 21.32 5.94 0.46
C LYS A 42 20.51 5.55 1.70
N ASP A 43 19.96 6.55 2.39
CA ASP A 43 19.28 6.37 3.68
C ASP A 43 17.77 6.60 3.55
N CYS A 44 16.99 5.71 4.16
CA CYS A 44 15.55 5.87 4.35
C CYS A 44 15.22 5.95 5.84
N ILE A 45 14.30 6.84 6.19
CA ILE A 45 13.84 7.06 7.56
C ILE A 45 12.34 6.80 7.62
N ILE A 46 11.95 5.96 8.58
CA ILE A 46 10.54 5.65 8.86
C ILE A 46 10.09 6.49 10.05
N LEU A 47 9.15 7.38 9.81
CA LEU A 47 8.52 8.26 10.79
C LEU A 47 7.34 7.53 11.43
N GLY A 48 7.56 7.02 12.65
CA GLY A 48 6.53 6.39 13.48
C GLY A 48 5.58 7.39 14.16
N ASN A 49 4.61 6.88 14.92
CA ASN A 49 3.61 7.71 15.63
C ASN A 49 3.91 7.88 17.13
N GLY A 50 5.09 7.44 17.58
CA GLY A 50 5.46 7.53 18.99
C GLY A 50 5.75 8.97 19.43
N PRO A 51 5.43 9.33 20.69
CA PRO A 51 5.67 10.69 21.21
C PRO A 51 7.16 11.08 21.24
N SER A 52 8.07 10.10 21.28
CA SER A 52 9.52 10.31 21.18
C SER A 52 9.95 10.96 19.87
N LEU A 53 9.13 10.88 18.82
CA LEU A 53 9.41 11.57 17.57
C LEU A 53 9.30 13.10 17.72
N ASN A 54 8.45 13.59 18.61
CA ASN A 54 8.23 15.03 18.76
C ASN A 54 9.48 15.75 19.26
N SER A 55 10.18 15.20 20.26
CA SER A 55 11.45 15.75 20.75
C SER A 55 12.54 15.64 19.68
N PHE A 56 12.60 14.50 18.98
CA PHE A 56 13.54 14.31 17.88
C PHE A 56 13.37 15.35 16.76
N LEU A 57 12.12 15.64 16.35
CA LEU A 57 11.83 16.61 15.30
C LEU A 57 12.14 18.06 15.70
N LYS A 58 12.09 18.38 17.00
CA LYS A 58 12.47 19.69 17.53
C LYS A 58 14.00 19.88 17.53
N GLU A 59 14.74 18.84 17.93
CA GLU A 59 16.19 18.95 18.17
C GLU A 59 17.05 18.57 16.96
N LYS A 60 16.59 17.62 16.13
CA LYS A 60 17.43 16.96 15.11
C LYS A 60 16.84 17.04 13.71
N LYS A 61 16.10 18.11 13.37
CA LYS A 61 15.47 18.28 12.06
C LYS A 61 16.45 18.16 10.88
N TYR A 62 17.69 18.63 11.05
CA TYR A 62 18.74 18.53 10.04
C TYR A 62 19.10 17.08 9.67
N PHE A 63 18.94 16.13 10.60
CA PHE A 63 19.18 14.71 10.31
C PHE A 63 18.28 14.17 9.21
N LEU A 64 17.09 14.75 9.02
CA LEU A 64 16.14 14.31 8.00
C LEU A 64 16.45 14.86 6.60
N GLN A 65 17.37 15.82 6.48
CA GLN A 65 17.74 16.40 5.20
C GLN A 65 18.45 15.39 4.31
N ASN A 66 18.12 15.42 3.01
CA ASN A 66 18.68 14.49 2.00
C ASN A 66 18.46 13.01 2.33
N LYS A 67 17.40 12.69 3.08
CA LYS A 67 16.96 11.31 3.35
C LYS A 67 15.58 11.07 2.77
N GLU A 68 15.33 9.83 2.40
CA GLU A 68 14.01 9.41 1.97
C GLU A 68 13.10 9.19 3.16
N LEU A 69 11.97 9.87 3.18
CA LEU A 69 11.05 9.85 4.32
C LEU A 69 9.84 8.98 4.00
N PHE A 70 9.59 8.04 4.90
CA PHE A 70 8.39 7.21 4.96
C PHE A 70 7.59 7.63 6.18
N CYS A 71 6.28 7.76 6.04
CA CYS A 71 5.38 7.90 7.18
C CYS A 71 4.43 6.72 7.28
N VAL A 72 3.93 6.44 8.48
CA VAL A 72 3.13 5.24 8.73
C VAL A 72 1.81 5.52 9.42
N ASN A 73 0.77 4.74 9.06
CA ASN A 73 -0.52 4.72 9.74
C ASN A 73 -1.13 6.12 9.92
N LEU A 74 -1.28 6.60 11.16
CA LEU A 74 -1.94 7.88 11.47
C LEU A 74 -1.00 9.09 11.44
N PHE A 75 0.26 8.91 11.05
CA PHE A 75 1.23 10.02 10.94
C PHE A 75 0.72 11.23 10.14
N PRO A 76 -0.04 11.05 9.02
CA PRO A 76 -0.55 12.18 8.24
C PRO A 76 -1.47 13.14 9.00
N ILE A 77 -2.03 12.72 10.14
CA ILE A 77 -2.89 13.56 10.99
C ILE A 77 -2.04 14.57 11.79
N SER A 78 -0.75 14.31 11.97
CA SER A 78 0.15 15.20 12.70
C SER A 78 0.48 16.47 11.90
N GLU A 79 0.73 17.58 12.60
CA GLU A 79 1.21 18.83 12.00
C GLU A 79 2.58 18.67 11.29
N PHE A 80 3.32 17.60 11.57
CA PHE A 80 4.62 17.34 10.95
C PHE A 80 4.49 16.83 9.52
N PHE A 81 3.34 16.29 9.12
CA PHE A 81 3.15 15.75 7.77
C PHE A 81 3.30 16.84 6.70
N GLU A 82 2.64 17.97 6.89
CA GLU A 82 2.70 19.11 5.97
C GLU A 82 4.10 19.75 5.91
N ARG A 83 4.82 19.69 7.03
CA ARG A 83 6.18 20.26 7.17
C ARG A 83 7.25 19.37 6.55
N LEU A 84 7.15 18.05 6.74
CA LEU A 84 8.18 17.08 6.31
C LEU A 84 7.91 16.53 4.91
N LYS A 85 6.65 16.53 4.45
CA LYS A 85 6.20 16.02 3.14
C LYS A 85 6.83 14.67 2.78
N PRO A 86 6.60 13.61 3.56
CA PRO A 86 7.19 12.30 3.31
C PRO A 86 6.84 11.80 1.91
N ARG A 87 7.83 11.26 1.20
CA ARG A 87 7.64 10.77 -0.18
C ARG A 87 6.73 9.55 -0.23
N TYR A 88 6.78 8.74 0.83
CA TYR A 88 6.05 7.49 0.91
C TYR A 88 5.16 7.45 2.14
N TYR A 89 3.96 6.90 1.94
CA TYR A 89 3.00 6.62 3.00
C TYR A 89 2.71 5.12 3.05
N VAL A 90 2.98 4.50 4.20
CA VAL A 90 2.76 3.07 4.43
C VAL A 90 1.61 2.91 5.41
N LEU A 91 0.53 2.32 4.94
CA LEU A 91 -0.65 2.04 5.75
C LEU A 91 -0.73 0.55 6.08
N SER A 92 -0.50 0.21 7.34
CA SER A 92 -0.65 -1.16 7.87
C SER A 92 -1.29 -1.10 9.26
N ALA A 93 -2.56 -0.66 9.28
CA ALA A 93 -3.34 -0.44 10.49
C ALA A 93 -4.74 -1.07 10.33
N PRO A 94 -5.05 -2.19 11.02
CA PRO A 94 -6.37 -2.83 10.98
C PRO A 94 -7.54 -1.89 11.22
N GLU A 95 -7.33 -0.88 12.07
CA GLU A 95 -8.31 0.12 12.46
C GLU A 95 -8.81 0.95 11.28
N VAL A 96 -8.02 1.04 10.20
CA VAL A 96 -8.34 1.87 9.04
C VAL A 96 -9.20 1.14 8.01
N TYR A 97 -9.16 -0.20 7.96
CA TYR A 97 -9.91 -1.00 6.98
C TYR A 97 -10.95 -1.94 7.60
N LYS A 98 -10.79 -2.34 8.87
CA LYS A 98 -11.86 -2.96 9.64
C LYS A 98 -12.62 -1.80 10.28
N GLY A 99 -13.76 -1.44 9.69
CA GLY A 99 -14.62 -0.36 10.20
C GLY A 99 -14.70 -0.39 11.73
N ILE A 100 -14.54 0.77 12.35
CA ILE A 100 -14.29 0.94 13.79
C ILE A 100 -15.27 0.07 14.60
N SER A 101 -14.81 -1.08 15.09
CA SER A 101 -15.52 -1.78 16.14
C SER A 101 -15.36 -0.95 17.41
N LYS A 102 -16.44 -0.80 18.18
CA LYS A 102 -16.52 0.09 19.36
C LYS A 102 -15.43 -0.16 20.42
N THR A 103 -14.70 -1.27 20.32
CA THR A 103 -13.69 -1.74 21.27
C THR A 103 -12.30 -1.09 21.08
N SER A 104 -12.02 -0.41 19.96
CA SER A 104 -10.67 0.12 19.67
C SER A 104 -10.37 1.51 20.27
N ARG A 105 -11.29 2.13 21.02
CA ARG A 105 -11.11 3.46 21.62
C ARG A 105 -10.05 3.53 22.74
N ARG A 106 -9.40 2.42 23.11
CA ARG A 106 -8.44 2.37 24.23
C ARG A 106 -6.98 2.62 23.85
N TYR A 107 -6.66 2.88 22.57
CA TYR A 107 -5.28 3.02 22.09
C TYR A 107 -4.96 4.36 21.43
N PHE A 108 -5.77 5.40 21.67
CA PHE A 108 -5.46 6.79 21.29
C PHE A 108 -5.34 7.66 22.54
#